data_AF-A0A7X2IMZ8-F1
#
_entry.id   AF-A0A7X2IMZ8-F1
#
_cell.length_a   1.000
_cell.length_b   1.000
_cell.length_c   1.000
_cell.angle_alpha   90.00
_cell.angle_beta   90.00
_cell.angle_gamma   90.00
#
_symmetry.space_group_name_H-M   'P 1'
#
loop_
_entity.id
_entity.type
_entity.pdbx_description
1 polymer ?
#
loop_
_entity_poly.entity_id
_entity_poly.type
_entity_poly.pdbx_seq_one_letter_code
_entity_poly.pdbx_strand_id
1 'polypeptide(L)' 'MPLAFKKGDAVRQVVQVIEGTVVGTCIVDDDVQFEVAYTGADGEPHSRFFAEHEIMPAPAPGAEPAQ' A
#
# COMPACT_ATOMS: atom_id res chain seq x y z
N MET A 1 -25.82 -0.13 16.01
CA MET A 1 -24.50 0.17 16.60
C MET A 1 -24.33 1.68 16.58
N PRO A 2 -24.02 2.35 17.70
CA PRO A 2 -23.78 3.80 17.67
C PRO A 2 -22.56 4.09 16.78
N LEU A 3 -22.69 5.07 15.89
CA LEU A 3 -21.56 5.54 15.09
C LEU A 3 -20.53 6.14 16.06
N ALA A 4 -19.31 5.59 16.10
CA ALA A 4 -18.24 6.04 17.00
C ALA A 4 -17.77 7.49 16.71
N PHE A 5 -18.19 8.05 15.57
CA PHE A 5 -17.80 9.36 15.10
C PHE A 5 -19.02 10.12 14.58
N LYS A 6 -19.03 11.45 14.74
CA LYS A 6 -20.08 12.36 14.26
C LYS A 6 -19.52 13.32 13.22
N LYS A 7 -20.40 13.88 12.37
CA LYS A 7 -20.01 14.89 11.37
C LYS A 7 -19.37 16.09 12.08
N GLY A 8 -18.14 16.44 11.71
CA GLY A 8 -17.37 17.55 12.29
C GLY A 8 -16.26 17.13 13.26
N ASP A 9 -16.16 15.84 13.61
CA ASP A 9 -15.04 15.34 14.41
C ASP A 9 -13.75 15.28 13.58
N ALA A 10 -12.65 15.76 14.16
CA ALA A 10 -11.32 15.58 13.59
C ALA A 10 -10.86 14.14 13.85
N VAL A 11 -10.83 13.33 12.81
CA VAL A 11 -10.37 11.93 12.87
C VAL A 11 -9.01 11.78 12.21
N ARG A 12 -8.18 10.85 12.72
CA ARG A 12 -6.99 10.37 12.02
C ARG A 12 -7.30 9.00 11.43
N GLN A 13 -7.18 8.89 10.11
CA GLN A 13 -7.28 7.61 9.43
C GLN A 13 -6.01 6.80 9.69
N VAL A 14 -6.17 5.58 10.19
CA VAL A 14 -5.09 4.60 10.20
C VAL A 14 -5.03 4.01 8.79
N VAL A 15 -4.07 4.48 7.99
CA VAL A 15 -3.83 3.90 6.66
C VAL A 15 -3.01 2.63 6.90
N GLN A 16 -3.55 1.47 6.53
CA GLN A 16 -2.76 0.23 6.53
C GLN A 16 -1.73 0.34 5.40
N VAL A 17 -0.46 0.19 5.76
CA VAL A 17 0.61 0.02 4.77
C VAL A 17 0.43 -1.37 4.18
N ILE A 18 0.27 -1.44 2.86
CA ILE A 18 0.18 -2.69 2.14
C ILE A 18 1.61 -3.08 1.76
N GLU A 19 2.15 -4.08 2.45
CA GLU A 19 3.44 -4.69 2.11
C GLU A 19 3.19 -5.82 1.11
N GLY A 20 3.77 -5.69 -0.08
CA GLY A 20 3.61 -6.65 -1.15
C GLY A 20 4.83 -6.72 -2.05
N THR A 21 4.80 -7.66 -2.98
CA THR A 21 5.87 -7.85 -3.97
C THR A 21 5.40 -7.33 -5.31
N VAL A 22 6.22 -6.52 -5.99
CA VAL A 22 5.97 -6.15 -7.39
C VAL A 22 6.10 -7.41 -8.24
N VAL A 23 5.01 -7.81 -8.89
CA VAL A 23 4.94 -8.98 -9.77
C VAL A 23 4.98 -8.60 -11.26
N GLY A 24 4.67 -7.34 -11.57
CA GLY A 24 4.65 -6.85 -12.94
C GLY A 24 4.67 -5.34 -13.03
N THR A 25 4.88 -4.85 -14.26
CA THR A 25 4.84 -3.42 -14.59
C THR A 25 4.00 -3.23 -15.84
N CYS A 26 3.09 -2.26 -15.82
CA CYS A 26 2.24 -1.91 -16.94
C CYS A 26 2.34 -0.40 -17.19
N ILE A 27 2.44 0.01 -18.45
CA ILE A 27 2.48 1.42 -18.85
C ILE A 27 1.10 1.78 -19.38
N VAL A 28 0.43 2.74 -18.75
CA VAL A 28 -0.91 3.19 -19.14
C VAL A 28 -0.88 4.71 -19.27
N ASP A 29 -1.17 5.22 -20.47
CA ASP A 29 -1.23 6.68 -20.74
C ASP A 29 0.06 7.44 -20.36
N ASP A 30 1.22 6.89 -20.74
CA ASP A 30 2.57 7.40 -20.41
C ASP A 30 2.99 7.27 -18.93
N ASP A 31 2.11 6.75 -18.06
CA ASP A 31 2.40 6.55 -16.63
C ASP A 31 2.77 5.08 -16.34
N VAL A 32 3.80 4.88 -15.51
CA VAL A 32 4.28 3.55 -15.12
C VAL A 32 3.56 3.09 -13.85
N GLN A 33 2.81 2.00 -13.98
CA GLN A 33 2.13 1.35 -12.87
C GLN A 33 2.77 0.00 -12.54
N PHE A 34 2.93 -0.27 -11.25
CA PHE A 34 3.51 -1.48 -10.70
C PHE A 34 2.39 -2.36 -10.15
N GLU A 35 2.26 -3.57 -10.69
CA GLU A 35 1.36 -4.58 -10.13
C GLU A 35 2.01 -5.14 -8.86
N VAL A 36 1.44 -4.83 -7.70
CA VAL A 36 1.89 -5.32 -6.40
C VAL A 36 0.94 -6.41 -5.93
N ALA A 37 1.46 -7.61 -5.73
CA ALA A 37 0.77 -8.70 -5.06
C ALA A 37 1.00 -8.63 -3.54
N TYR A 38 -0.08 -8.60 -2.77
CA TYR A 38 -0.06 -8.50 -1.32
C TYR A 38 -1.13 -9.40 -0.69
N THR A 39 -0.92 -9.81 0.56
CA THR A 39 -1.93 -10.57 1.31
C THR A 39 -2.82 -9.60 2.07
N GLY A 40 -4.13 -9.66 1.83
CA GLY A 40 -5.12 -8.84 2.55
C GLY A 40 -5.21 -9.22 4.03
N ALA A 41 -5.90 -8.38 4.81
CA ALA A 41 -6.16 -8.65 6.23
C ALA A 41 -6.96 -9.95 6.45
N ASP A 42 -7.72 -10.37 5.43
CA ASP A 42 -8.50 -11.60 5.39
C ASP A 42 -7.64 -12.86 5.12
N GLY A 43 -6.35 -12.69 4.81
CA GLY A 43 -5.41 -13.77 4.48
C GLY A 43 -5.44 -14.17 3.00
N GLU A 44 -6.24 -13.49 2.17
CA GLU A 44 -6.36 -13.78 0.74
C GLU A 44 -5.33 -13.00 -0.08
N PRO A 45 -4.78 -13.58 -1.15
CA PRO A 45 -3.88 -12.87 -2.05
C PRO A 45 -4.67 -11.89 -2.92
N HIS A 46 -4.24 -10.63 -2.89
CA HIS A 46 -4.74 -9.56 -3.74
C HIS A 46 -3.61 -9.02 -4.61
N SER A 47 -3.95 -8.50 -5.78
CA SER A 47 -3.04 -7.73 -6.61
C SER A 47 -3.67 -6.38 -6.94
N ARG A 48 -2.84 -5.33 -6.89
CA ARG A 48 -3.27 -3.97 -7.23
C ARG A 48 -2.15 -3.21 -7.92
N PHE A 49 -2.52 -2.39 -8.88
CA PHE A 49 -1.62 -1.47 -9.55
C PHE A 49 -1.44 -0.20 -8.72
N PHE A 50 -0.20 0.22 -8.58
CA PHE A 50 0.19 1.45 -7.90
C PHE A 50 1.11 2.25 -8.80
N ALA A 51 0.98 3.57 -8.81
CA ALA A 51 1.94 4.42 -9.51
C ALA A 51 3.28 4.48 -8.75
N GLU A 52 4.36 4.89 -9.45
CA GLU A 52 5.69 5.00 -8.84
C GLU A 52 5.70 5.88 -7.57
N HIS A 53 4.91 6.96 -7.56
CA HIS A 53 4.80 7.88 -6.42
C HIS A 53 3.93 7.36 -5.26
N GLU A 54 3.20 6.25 -5.48
CA GLU A 54 2.36 5.61 -4.46
C GLU A 54 3.07 4.46 -3.75
N ILE A 55 4.16 3.96 -4.32
CA ILE A 55 4.97 2.88 -3.74
C ILE A 55 6.26 3.44 -3.17
N MET A 56 6.71 2.84 -2.08
CA MET A 56 8.05 3.10 -1.54
C MET A 56 8.88 1.83 -1.69
N PRO A 57 10.17 1.94 -2.05
CA PRO A 57 11.05 0.77 -2.05
C PRO A 57 11.02 0.17 -0.64
N ALA A 58 10.69 -1.12 -0.56
CA ALA A 58 10.80 -1.86 0.69
C ALA A 58 12.26 -1.75 1.18
N PRO A 59 12.49 -1.62 2.50
CA PRO A 59 13.84 -1.70 3.03
C PRO A 59 14.45 -3.03 2.56
N ALA A 60 15.59 -2.96 1.88
CA ALA A 60 16.25 -4.14 1.37
C ALA A 60 16.40 -5.14 2.53
N PRO A 61 16.12 -6.45 2.32
CA PRO A 61 16.33 -7.45 3.36
C PRO A 61 17.82 -7.48 3.70
N GLY A 62 18.20 -6.80 4.79
CA GLY A 62 19.60 -6.60 5.20
C GLY A 62 20.09 -5.15 5.28
N ALA A 63 19.25 -4.14 5.00
CA ALA A 63 19.57 -2.77 5.41
C ALA A 63 19.37 -2.65 6.93
N GLU A 64 20.39 -3.07 7.69
CA GLU A 64 20.53 -2.70 9.09
C GLU A 64 20.25 -1.20 9.25
N PRO A 65 19.47 -0.75 10.25
CA PRO A 65 19.35 0.66 10.54
C PRO A 65 20.76 1.13 10.94
N ALA A 66 21.41 1.87 10.05
CA ALA A 66 22.64 2.58 10.39
C ALA A 66 22.28 3.57 11.50
N GLN A 67 22.59 3.18 12.75
CA GLN A 67 22.56 4.05 13.92
C GLN A 67 23.69 5.09 13.85
#